data_AF-A0A251SLC3-F1
#
_entry.id   AF-A0A251SLC3-F1
#
_cell.length_a   1.000
_cell.length_b   1.000
_cell.length_c   1.000
_cell.angle_alpha   90.00
_cell.angle_beta   90.00
_cell.angle_gamma   90.00
#
_symmetry.space_group_name_H-M   'P 1'
#
loop_
_entity.id
_entity.type
_entity.pdbx_description
1 polymer ?
#
loop_
_entity_poly.entity_id
_entity_poly.type
_entity_poly.pdbx_seq_one_letter_code
_entity_poly.pdbx_strand_id
1 'polypeptide(L)'
;MAITTITITTMSSTSSSSSSSCSSDSMMEDNIQCAEKIILKWKIDSHSHSTFVSIFHKNNTIEATLFLNSVSNLQRAMHFLSSNDKKSTNISIAQRSMQIAMKRLEKEFHQILLDYNHNRQHFISISNLRLIAETMISCGYAKECISVYKITRKSTIDEALSHLGILQYKHSHIKKMITAPDLQNHVKIWLNAFQIAIKTVFHEEKFLCDHVFSSYPTIRNLCFTNSTKEGALNLFTFPDLIVAICKRLKSDTLFVKVDLYNSISDQRPEIDSLFSHESISSVKLQAESCLQKLGDSVRTSAVLRRSELLASHLIHC
;
A
#
# COMPACT_ATOMS: atom_id res chain seq x y z
N MET A 1 -25.80 20.28 29.59
CA MET A 1 -25.94 21.65 29.09
C MET A 1 -26.86 21.63 27.88
N ALA A 2 -28.03 22.22 28.05
CA ALA A 2 -29.04 22.40 27.01
C ALA A 2 -28.68 23.62 26.14
N ILE A 3 -28.93 23.54 24.84
CA ILE A 3 -28.96 24.66 23.91
C ILE A 3 -30.17 24.37 23.00
N THR A 4 -31.37 24.78 23.42
CA THR A 4 -32.08 26.02 23.05
C THR A 4 -32.45 26.09 21.57
N THR A 5 -33.71 25.72 21.34
CA THR A 5 -34.54 25.91 20.14
C THR A 5 -34.69 27.40 19.79
N ILE A 6 -34.56 27.74 18.51
CA ILE A 6 -35.08 29.00 17.95
C ILE A 6 -36.13 28.66 16.90
N THR A 7 -37.37 28.99 17.20
CA THR A 7 -38.53 28.97 16.31
C THR A 7 -38.56 30.26 15.49
N ILE A 8 -38.67 30.15 14.17
CA ILE A 8 -39.06 31.26 13.30
C ILE A 8 -40.33 30.85 12.57
N THR A 9 -41.42 31.52 12.92
CA THR A 9 -42.69 31.50 12.20
C THR A 9 -42.58 32.44 11.00
N THR A 10 -42.79 31.95 9.78
CA THR A 10 -43.17 32.81 8.65
C THR A 10 -44.21 32.14 7.77
N MET A 11 -45.08 33.01 7.27
CA MET A 11 -46.42 32.82 6.75
C MET A 11 -46.52 31.95 5.50
N SER A 12 -47.67 31.29 5.39
CA SER A 12 -48.17 30.57 4.23
C SER A 12 -48.28 31.48 3.00
N SER A 13 -47.57 31.14 1.94
CA SER A 13 -47.89 31.55 0.57
C SER A 13 -48.05 30.31 -0.28
N THR A 14 -49.29 29.97 -0.60
CA THR A 14 -49.64 29.05 -1.67
C THR A 14 -49.22 29.66 -3.01
N SER A 15 -48.19 29.10 -3.63
CA SER A 15 -47.91 29.32 -5.05
C SER A 15 -47.54 27.98 -5.69
N SER A 16 -48.35 27.61 -6.67
CA SER A 16 -48.25 26.44 -7.53
C SER A 16 -46.84 26.19 -8.09
N SER A 17 -46.26 25.02 -7.81
CA SER A 17 -45.04 24.52 -8.47
C SER A 17 -45.18 23.04 -8.83
N SER A 18 -46.05 22.72 -9.77
CA SER A 18 -46.22 21.36 -10.33
C SER A 18 -45.50 21.17 -11.68
N SER A 19 -44.84 22.21 -12.21
CA SER A 19 -44.14 22.16 -13.51
C SER A 19 -42.62 21.94 -13.41
N SER A 20 -42.00 22.08 -12.23
CA SER A 20 -40.54 21.95 -12.09
C SER A 20 -40.05 20.52 -11.80
N SER A 21 -40.86 19.66 -11.17
CA SER A 21 -40.45 18.30 -10.79
C SER A 21 -40.35 17.33 -11.97
N CYS A 22 -41.20 17.51 -12.99
CA CYS A 22 -41.23 16.62 -14.15
C CYS A 22 -40.02 16.85 -15.09
N SER A 23 -39.58 18.10 -15.24
CA SER A 23 -38.41 18.45 -16.04
C SER A 23 -37.10 17.98 -15.40
N SER A 24 -36.97 18.03 -14.07
CA SER A 24 -35.79 17.51 -13.38
C SER A 24 -35.69 15.98 -13.44
N ASP A 25 -36.82 15.28 -13.42
CA ASP A 25 -36.87 13.81 -13.51
C ASP A 25 -36.40 13.33 -14.90
N SER A 26 -36.86 13.97 -15.98
CA SER A 26 -36.45 13.66 -17.36
C SER A 26 -34.96 13.92 -17.62
N MET A 27 -34.41 15.04 -17.15
CA MET A 27 -32.99 15.34 -17.34
C MET A 27 -32.08 14.37 -16.58
N MET A 28 -32.53 13.85 -15.43
CA MET A 28 -31.76 12.86 -14.68
C MET A 28 -31.75 11.49 -15.37
N GLU A 29 -32.85 11.11 -16.01
CA GLU A 29 -32.97 9.90 -16.80
C GLU A 29 -32.02 9.92 -18.02
N ASP A 30 -31.96 11.05 -18.73
CA ASP A 30 -31.01 11.24 -19.85
C ASP A 30 -29.56 11.13 -19.39
N ASN A 31 -29.21 11.70 -18.23
CA ASN A 31 -27.86 11.62 -17.67
C ASN A 31 -27.43 10.17 -17.36
N ILE A 32 -28.36 9.37 -16.83
CA ILE A 32 -28.11 7.94 -16.54
C ILE A 32 -27.89 7.18 -17.84
N GLN A 33 -28.72 7.40 -18.86
CA GLN A 33 -28.60 6.71 -20.13
C GLN A 33 -27.32 7.10 -20.90
N CYS A 34 -26.92 8.38 -20.84
CA CYS A 34 -25.65 8.85 -21.39
C CYS A 34 -24.44 8.21 -20.68
N ALA A 35 -24.46 8.16 -19.34
CA ALA A 35 -23.40 7.52 -18.57
C ALA A 35 -23.32 6.01 -18.86
N GLU A 36 -24.46 5.32 -18.95
CA GLU A 36 -24.54 3.90 -19.28
C GLU A 36 -23.88 3.61 -20.64
N LYS A 37 -24.18 4.39 -21.69
CA LYS A 37 -23.58 4.18 -23.02
C LYS A 37 -22.05 4.27 -22.98
N ILE A 38 -21.50 5.25 -22.26
CA ILE A 38 -20.05 5.42 -22.12
C ILE A 38 -19.44 4.27 -21.32
N ILE A 39 -20.10 3.84 -20.24
CA ILE A 39 -19.62 2.75 -19.39
C ILE A 39 -19.64 1.41 -20.15
N LEU A 40 -20.74 1.10 -20.84
CA LEU A 40 -20.90 -0.15 -21.58
C LEU A 40 -19.93 -0.27 -22.75
N LYS A 41 -19.51 0.84 -23.36
CA LYS A 41 -18.42 0.87 -24.36
C LYS A 41 -17.13 0.22 -23.83
N TRP A 42 -16.85 0.35 -22.52
CA TRP A 42 -15.62 -0.12 -21.88
C TRP A 42 -15.83 -1.33 -20.97
N LYS A 43 -17.00 -1.96 -21.06
CA LYS A 43 -17.31 -3.17 -20.31
C LYS A 43 -16.26 -4.25 -20.61
N ILE A 44 -15.84 -4.95 -19.56
CA ILE A 44 -14.94 -6.08 -19.69
C ILE A 44 -15.76 -7.29 -20.17
N ASP A 45 -15.46 -7.82 -21.36
CA ASP A 45 -16.09 -9.04 -21.86
C ASP A 45 -15.40 -10.28 -21.28
N SER A 46 -16.10 -10.99 -20.40
CA SER A 46 -15.59 -12.18 -19.71
C SER A 46 -15.23 -13.36 -20.64
N HIS A 47 -15.62 -13.31 -21.93
CA HIS A 47 -15.48 -14.41 -22.89
C HIS A 47 -14.64 -14.07 -24.12
N SER A 48 -14.05 -12.88 -24.19
CA SER A 48 -13.17 -12.52 -25.31
C SER A 48 -11.71 -12.80 -24.93
N HIS A 49 -10.99 -13.53 -25.78
CA HIS A 49 -9.52 -13.60 -25.73
C HIS A 49 -8.84 -12.27 -26.13
N SER A 50 -9.60 -11.17 -26.15
CA SER A 50 -9.07 -9.86 -26.50
C SER A 50 -8.13 -9.38 -25.41
N THR A 51 -6.95 -8.92 -25.83
CA THR A 51 -5.97 -8.28 -24.95
C THR A 51 -6.64 -7.11 -24.24
N PHE A 52 -6.41 -6.97 -22.93
CA PHE A 52 -6.98 -5.87 -22.15
C PHE A 52 -6.52 -4.53 -22.73
N VAL A 53 -7.42 -3.82 -23.42
CA VAL A 53 -7.13 -2.48 -23.95
C VAL A 53 -7.38 -1.46 -22.84
N SER A 54 -6.34 -0.83 -22.31
CA SER A 54 -6.47 0.20 -21.27
C SER A 54 -7.07 1.50 -21.81
N ILE A 55 -8.05 2.08 -21.10
CA ILE A 55 -8.61 3.40 -21.42
C ILE A 55 -7.64 4.54 -21.05
N PHE A 56 -6.70 4.27 -20.14
CA PHE A 56 -5.70 5.22 -19.66
C PHE A 56 -4.40 5.18 -20.49
N HIS A 57 -4.44 4.61 -21.69
CA HIS A 57 -3.32 4.69 -22.64
C HIS A 57 -3.07 6.15 -23.06
N LYS A 58 -1.81 6.48 -23.40
CA LYS A 58 -1.34 7.86 -23.65
C LYS A 58 -2.16 8.67 -24.67
N ASN A 59 -2.85 8.00 -25.59
CA ASN A 59 -3.63 8.65 -26.65
C ASN A 59 -5.10 8.85 -26.30
N ASN A 60 -5.57 8.35 -25.15
CA ASN A 60 -6.99 8.28 -24.81
C ASN A 60 -7.38 9.12 -23.58
N THR A 61 -6.60 10.15 -23.23
CA THR A 61 -6.86 11.01 -22.05
C THR A 61 -8.27 11.61 -22.04
N ILE A 62 -8.81 11.94 -23.22
CA ILE A 62 -10.18 12.46 -23.35
C ILE A 62 -11.19 11.38 -22.97
N GLU A 63 -11.04 10.15 -23.49
CA GLU A 63 -11.95 9.04 -23.19
C GLU A 63 -11.88 8.63 -21.72
N ALA A 64 -10.68 8.59 -21.13
CA ALA A 64 -10.49 8.34 -19.71
C ALA A 64 -11.21 9.40 -18.85
N THR A 65 -11.05 10.68 -19.19
CA THR A 65 -11.70 11.78 -18.48
C THR A 65 -13.22 11.71 -18.61
N LEU A 66 -13.73 11.45 -19.82
CA LEU A 66 -15.15 11.27 -20.07
C LEU A 66 -15.71 10.10 -19.25
N PHE A 67 -15.01 8.97 -19.21
CA PHE A 67 -15.41 7.81 -18.43
C PHE A 67 -15.51 8.13 -16.93
N LEU A 68 -14.46 8.73 -16.34
CA LEU A 68 -14.45 9.10 -14.92
C LEU A 68 -15.55 10.12 -14.57
N ASN A 69 -15.79 11.09 -15.46
CA ASN A 69 -16.88 12.06 -15.30
C ASN A 69 -18.26 11.38 -15.39
N SER A 70 -18.46 10.45 -16.31
CA SER A 70 -19.70 9.68 -16.41
C SER A 70 -19.98 8.87 -15.14
N VAL A 71 -18.94 8.27 -14.55
CA VAL A 71 -19.06 7.54 -13.28
C VAL A 71 -19.44 8.48 -12.13
N SER A 72 -18.77 9.63 -12.02
CA SER A 72 -19.06 10.63 -10.99
C SER A 72 -20.49 11.20 -11.11
N ASN A 73 -20.93 11.49 -12.35
CA ASN A 73 -22.28 11.94 -12.61
C ASN A 73 -23.33 10.86 -12.31
N LEU A 74 -23.03 9.60 -12.64
CA LEU A 74 -23.89 8.47 -12.31
C LEU A 74 -24.07 8.31 -10.80
N GLN A 75 -23.00 8.48 -10.01
CA GLN A 75 -23.09 8.44 -8.54
C GLN A 75 -23.99 9.55 -8.00
N ARG A 76 -23.86 10.78 -8.52
CA ARG A 76 -24.73 11.90 -8.14
C ARG A 76 -26.20 11.62 -8.48
N ALA A 77 -26.46 11.04 -9.65
CA ALA A 77 -27.80 10.61 -10.05
C ALA A 77 -28.36 9.54 -9.11
N MET A 78 -27.56 8.54 -8.75
CA MET A 78 -27.96 7.48 -7.81
C MET A 78 -28.31 8.03 -6.42
N HIS A 79 -27.56 9.00 -5.90
CA HIS A 79 -27.89 9.65 -4.62
C HIS A 79 -29.21 10.42 -4.67
N PHE A 80 -29.46 11.16 -5.76
CA PHE A 80 -30.72 11.88 -5.96
C PHE A 80 -31.92 10.92 -6.02
N LEU A 81 -31.80 9.85 -6.81
CA LEU A 81 -32.85 8.85 -6.95
C LEU A 81 -33.09 8.04 -5.66
N SER A 82 -32.06 7.80 -4.85
CA SER A 82 -32.24 7.12 -3.56
C SER A 82 -32.94 7.97 -2.51
N SER A 83 -33.02 9.29 -2.72
CA SER A 83 -33.71 10.23 -1.82
C SER A 83 -35.19 10.42 -2.21
N ASN A 84 -35.56 10.05 -3.44
CA ASN A 84 -36.91 10.14 -3.96
C ASN A 84 -37.44 8.71 -4.12
N ASP A 85 -38.22 8.21 -3.15
CA ASP A 85 -38.74 6.83 -2.91
C ASP A 85 -39.39 6.06 -4.10
N LYS A 86 -39.25 6.49 -5.35
CA LYS A 86 -39.74 5.78 -6.54
C LYS A 86 -38.72 4.73 -6.97
N LYS A 87 -39.06 3.45 -6.77
CA LYS A 87 -38.35 2.28 -7.31
C LYS A 87 -38.48 2.25 -8.85
N SER A 88 -37.69 3.08 -9.53
CA SER A 88 -37.69 3.20 -10.99
C SER A 88 -36.70 2.24 -11.64
N THR A 89 -36.97 1.83 -12.88
CA THR A 89 -36.04 1.06 -13.74
C THR A 89 -34.65 1.71 -13.83
N ASN A 90 -34.60 3.04 -13.72
CA ASN A 90 -33.39 3.85 -13.79
C ASN A 90 -32.44 3.61 -12.62
N ILE A 91 -32.96 3.31 -11.42
CA ILE A 91 -32.12 2.92 -10.28
C ILE A 91 -31.38 1.61 -10.59
N SER A 92 -32.08 0.61 -11.14
CA SER A 92 -31.47 -0.68 -11.50
C SER A 92 -30.40 -0.53 -12.58
N ILE A 93 -30.66 0.29 -13.61
CA ILE A 93 -29.70 0.60 -14.67
C ILE A 93 -28.47 1.31 -14.09
N ALA A 94 -28.68 2.31 -13.25
CA ALA A 94 -27.60 3.07 -12.65
C ALA A 94 -26.75 2.21 -11.72
N GLN A 95 -27.37 1.38 -10.87
CA GLN A 95 -26.67 0.42 -10.01
C GLN A 95 -25.83 -0.57 -10.83
N ARG A 96 -26.41 -1.17 -11.88
CA ARG A 96 -25.69 -2.08 -12.78
C ARG A 96 -24.51 -1.39 -13.47
N SER A 97 -24.73 -0.19 -13.99
CA SER A 97 -23.70 0.60 -14.68
C SER A 97 -22.56 0.96 -13.73
N MET A 98 -22.87 1.34 -12.49
CA MET A 98 -21.86 1.61 -11.46
C MET A 98 -20.99 0.38 -11.18
N GLN A 99 -21.59 -0.81 -11.03
CA GLN A 99 -20.84 -2.04 -10.81
C GLN A 99 -19.90 -2.38 -11.98
N ILE A 100 -20.36 -2.20 -13.22
CA ILE A 100 -19.53 -2.41 -14.42
C ILE A 100 -18.37 -1.41 -14.44
N ALA A 101 -18.65 -0.14 -14.15
CA ALA A 101 -17.65 0.90 -14.14
C ALA A 101 -16.58 0.67 -13.06
N MET A 102 -16.98 0.30 -11.84
CA MET A 102 -16.05 0.01 -10.76
C MET A 102 -15.17 -1.20 -11.07
N LYS A 103 -15.74 -2.28 -11.63
CA LYS A 103 -14.94 -3.43 -12.08
C LYS A 103 -13.92 -3.04 -13.16
N ARG A 104 -14.29 -2.10 -14.04
CA ARG A 104 -13.35 -1.55 -15.02
C ARG A 104 -12.24 -0.75 -14.35
N LEU A 105 -12.58 0.16 -13.44
CA LEU A 105 -11.61 0.98 -12.71
C LEU A 105 -10.66 0.13 -11.85
N GLU A 106 -11.16 -0.90 -11.18
CA GLU A 106 -10.33 -1.88 -10.44
C GLU A 106 -9.27 -2.50 -11.37
N LYS A 107 -9.65 -2.90 -12.57
CA LYS A 107 -8.74 -3.53 -13.54
C LYS A 107 -7.71 -2.55 -14.11
N GLU A 108 -8.13 -1.33 -14.42
CA GLU A 108 -7.23 -0.25 -14.86
C GLU A 108 -6.22 0.12 -13.77
N PHE A 109 -6.71 0.30 -12.54
CA PHE A 109 -5.88 0.62 -11.39
C PHE A 109 -4.83 -0.47 -11.16
N HIS A 110 -5.25 -1.74 -11.20
CA HIS A 110 -4.34 -2.88 -11.10
C HIS A 110 -3.26 -2.87 -12.20
N GLN A 111 -3.66 -2.71 -13.47
CA GLN A 111 -2.72 -2.73 -14.59
C GLN A 111 -1.68 -1.60 -14.49
N ILE A 112 -2.12 -0.38 -14.19
CA ILE A 112 -1.20 0.77 -14.08
C ILE A 112 -0.26 0.60 -12.88
N LEU A 113 -0.73 0.01 -11.77
CA LEU A 113 0.11 -0.30 -10.60
C LEU A 113 1.19 -1.36 -10.90
N LEU A 114 0.87 -2.36 -11.73
CA LEU A 114 1.84 -3.37 -12.19
C LEU A 114 2.91 -2.74 -13.08
N ASP A 115 2.50 -1.91 -14.04
CA ASP A 115 3.43 -1.29 -14.99
C ASP A 115 4.24 -0.14 -14.36
N TYR A 116 3.85 0.35 -13.18
CA TYR A 116 4.47 1.52 -12.53
C TYR A 116 5.99 1.39 -12.36
N ASN A 117 6.49 0.23 -11.92
CA ASN A 117 7.93 0.04 -11.68
C ASN A 117 8.75 -0.15 -12.98
N HIS A 118 8.10 -0.51 -14.09
CA HIS A 118 8.76 -0.77 -15.38
C HIS A 118 8.65 0.39 -16.36
N ASN A 119 7.77 1.36 -16.07
CA ASN A 119 7.44 2.45 -16.99
C ASN A 119 8.29 3.69 -16.74
N ARG A 120 8.94 4.21 -17.78
CA ARG A 120 9.73 5.45 -17.73
C ARG A 120 8.89 6.72 -17.54
N GLN A 121 7.56 6.63 -17.59
CA GLN A 121 6.63 7.77 -17.50
C GLN A 121 5.87 7.82 -16.17
N HIS A 122 6.58 7.81 -15.04
CA HIS A 122 5.98 7.79 -13.70
C HIS A 122 4.93 8.88 -13.45
N PHE A 123 5.12 10.09 -13.98
CA PHE A 123 4.19 11.21 -13.74
C PHE A 123 2.77 10.94 -14.29
N ILE A 124 2.67 10.42 -15.52
CA ILE A 124 1.37 10.13 -16.15
C ILE A 124 0.68 8.99 -15.40
N SER A 125 1.43 7.93 -15.06
CA SER A 125 0.90 6.81 -14.29
C SER A 125 0.35 7.27 -12.93
N ILE A 126 1.10 8.08 -12.18
CA ILE A 126 0.67 8.62 -10.87
C ILE A 126 -0.59 9.47 -11.02
N SER A 127 -0.65 10.33 -12.04
CA SER A 127 -1.84 11.15 -12.29
C SER A 127 -3.07 10.29 -12.57
N ASN A 128 -2.94 9.27 -13.42
CA ASN A 128 -4.04 8.36 -13.73
C ASN A 128 -4.46 7.53 -12.51
N LEU A 129 -3.50 6.99 -11.75
CA LEU A 129 -3.76 6.27 -10.50
C LEU A 129 -4.53 7.14 -9.50
N ARG A 130 -4.12 8.40 -9.33
CA ARG A 130 -4.81 9.35 -8.46
C ARG A 130 -6.26 9.58 -8.92
N LEU A 131 -6.48 9.88 -10.20
CA LEU A 131 -7.82 10.13 -10.73
C LEU A 131 -8.75 8.91 -10.58
N ILE A 132 -8.23 7.70 -10.82
CA ILE A 132 -8.99 6.47 -10.62
C ILE A 132 -9.32 6.28 -9.14
N ALA A 133 -8.33 6.42 -8.24
CA ALA A 133 -8.52 6.28 -6.80
C ALA A 133 -9.54 7.29 -6.26
N GLU A 134 -9.44 8.58 -6.63
CA GLU A 134 -10.38 9.62 -6.24
C GLU A 134 -11.80 9.31 -6.70
N THR A 135 -11.96 8.81 -7.93
CA THR A 135 -13.27 8.40 -8.45
C THR A 135 -13.83 7.21 -7.68
N MET A 136 -13.05 6.15 -7.47
CA MET A 136 -13.50 4.97 -6.73
C MET A 136 -13.89 5.33 -5.28
N ILE A 137 -13.06 6.11 -4.60
CA ILE A 137 -13.28 6.49 -3.19
C ILE A 137 -14.51 7.38 -3.06
N SER A 138 -14.67 8.40 -3.91
CA SER A 138 -15.83 9.29 -3.89
C SER A 138 -17.15 8.58 -4.25
N CYS A 139 -17.10 7.50 -5.03
CA CYS A 139 -18.25 6.63 -5.30
C CYS A 139 -18.53 5.60 -4.20
N GLY A 140 -17.77 5.57 -3.10
CA GLY A 140 -17.98 4.64 -1.98
C GLY A 140 -17.26 3.29 -2.10
N TYR A 141 -16.38 3.13 -3.09
CA TYR A 141 -15.61 1.90 -3.37
C TYR A 141 -14.18 1.96 -2.81
N ALA A 142 -14.01 2.61 -1.66
CA ALA A 142 -12.71 2.75 -1.02
C ALA A 142 -12.09 1.39 -0.65
N LYS A 143 -12.91 0.41 -0.24
CA LYS A 143 -12.44 -0.93 0.17
C LYS A 143 -11.82 -1.69 -1.01
N GLU A 144 -12.48 -1.65 -2.16
CA GLU A 144 -12.03 -2.26 -3.42
C GLU A 144 -10.75 -1.59 -3.90
N CYS A 145 -10.70 -0.25 -3.88
CA CYS A 145 -9.51 0.52 -4.22
C CYS A 145 -8.30 0.12 -3.35
N ILE A 146 -8.47 0.09 -2.02
CA ILE A 146 -7.44 -0.33 -1.07
C ILE A 146 -7.02 -1.78 -1.31
N SER A 147 -7.97 -2.67 -1.59
CA SER A 147 -7.72 -4.09 -1.85
C SER A 147 -6.84 -4.29 -3.09
N VAL A 148 -7.20 -3.65 -4.21
CA VAL A 148 -6.42 -3.71 -5.45
C VAL A 148 -5.01 -3.15 -5.23
N TYR A 149 -4.91 -1.99 -4.56
CA TYR A 149 -3.61 -1.39 -4.24
C TYR A 149 -2.74 -2.34 -3.42
N LYS A 150 -3.29 -2.85 -2.32
CA LYS A 150 -2.61 -3.78 -1.41
C LYS A 150 -2.11 -5.02 -2.14
N ILE A 151 -3.00 -5.73 -2.85
CA ILE A 151 -2.65 -7.00 -3.51
C ILE A 151 -1.50 -6.77 -4.50
N THR A 152 -1.63 -5.74 -5.33
CA THR A 152 -0.65 -5.45 -6.38
C THR A 152 0.69 -5.02 -5.79
N ARG A 153 0.70 -3.97 -4.96
CA ARG A 153 1.93 -3.37 -4.46
C ARG A 153 2.64 -4.24 -3.43
N LYS A 154 1.91 -4.99 -2.60
CA LYS A 154 2.51 -5.99 -1.70
C LYS A 154 3.29 -7.05 -2.49
N SER A 155 2.69 -7.61 -3.53
CA SER A 155 3.37 -8.62 -4.37
C SER A 155 4.65 -8.06 -5.00
N THR A 156 4.58 -6.83 -5.51
CA THR A 156 5.74 -6.15 -6.11
C THR A 156 6.86 -5.90 -5.09
N ILE A 157 6.51 -5.48 -3.87
CA ILE A 157 7.49 -5.25 -2.80
C ILE A 157 8.09 -6.57 -2.33
N ASP A 158 7.28 -7.59 -2.10
CA ASP A 158 7.76 -8.92 -1.67
C ASP A 158 8.71 -9.52 -2.72
N GLU A 159 8.40 -9.38 -4.01
CA GLU A 159 9.27 -9.79 -5.11
C GLU A 159 10.58 -8.98 -5.15
N ALA A 160 10.51 -7.66 -5.00
CA ALA A 160 11.71 -6.80 -4.95
C ALA A 160 12.62 -7.17 -3.78
N LEU A 161 12.06 -7.38 -2.58
CA LEU A 161 12.81 -7.81 -1.40
C LEU A 161 13.44 -9.19 -1.61
N SER A 162 12.72 -10.13 -2.21
CA SER A 162 13.25 -11.46 -2.56
C SER A 162 14.43 -11.37 -3.53
N HIS A 163 14.33 -10.57 -4.59
CA HIS A 163 15.42 -10.35 -5.55
C HIS A 163 16.65 -9.68 -4.95
N LEU A 164 16.48 -8.82 -3.93
CA LEU A 164 17.59 -8.26 -3.16
C LEU A 164 18.25 -9.29 -2.23
N GLY A 165 17.59 -10.41 -1.94
CA GLY A 165 18.07 -11.45 -1.04
C GLY A 165 17.45 -11.38 0.37
N ILE A 166 16.43 -10.55 0.60
CA ILE A 166 15.64 -10.58 1.84
C ILE A 166 14.60 -11.70 1.73
N LEU A 167 15.02 -12.91 2.08
CA LEU A 167 14.17 -14.10 2.04
C LEU A 167 13.37 -14.25 3.34
N GLN A 168 12.34 -15.10 3.32
CA GLN A 168 11.73 -15.60 4.57
C GLN A 168 12.64 -16.65 5.21
N TYR A 169 13.53 -16.19 6.08
CA TYR A 169 14.47 -17.07 6.76
C TYR A 169 13.78 -17.92 7.83
N LYS A 170 14.08 -19.21 7.80
CA LYS A 170 13.69 -20.16 8.86
C LYS A 170 14.93 -20.53 9.66
N HIS A 171 14.73 -20.94 10.91
CA HIS A 171 15.82 -21.41 11.78
C HIS A 171 16.68 -22.51 11.12
N SER A 172 16.07 -23.42 10.36
CA SER A 172 16.77 -24.47 9.61
C SER A 172 17.69 -23.92 8.50
N HIS A 173 17.28 -22.85 7.81
CA HIS A 173 18.07 -22.21 6.76
C HIS A 173 19.34 -21.60 7.37
N ILE A 174 19.19 -20.81 8.42
CA ILE A 174 20.32 -20.13 9.10
C ILE A 174 21.29 -21.14 9.71
N LYS A 175 20.80 -22.21 10.33
CA LYS A 175 21.65 -23.27 10.89
C LYS A 175 22.54 -23.92 9.82
N LYS A 176 22.01 -24.17 8.62
CA LYS A 176 22.79 -24.70 7.49
C LYS A 176 23.84 -23.70 7.02
N MET A 177 23.47 -22.43 6.88
CA MET A 177 24.36 -21.35 6.45
C MET A 177 25.56 -21.14 7.40
N ILE A 178 25.36 -21.28 8.71
CA ILE A 178 26.44 -21.17 9.72
C ILE A 178 27.36 -22.39 9.70
N THR A 179 26.82 -23.58 9.40
CA THR A 179 27.59 -24.83 9.38
C THR A 179 28.45 -24.94 8.11
N ALA A 180 28.05 -24.26 7.02
CA ALA A 180 28.83 -24.08 5.81
C ALA A 180 29.72 -22.82 5.91
N PRO A 181 30.84 -22.73 5.18
CA PRO A 181 31.75 -21.57 5.20
C PRO A 181 31.20 -20.33 4.44
N ASP A 182 29.88 -20.16 4.32
CA ASP A 182 29.24 -19.15 3.45
C ASP A 182 28.52 -18.01 4.22
N LEU A 183 28.59 -18.03 5.56
CA LEU A 183 27.88 -17.06 6.42
C LEU A 183 28.21 -15.60 6.07
N GLN A 184 29.49 -15.29 5.84
CA GLN A 184 29.94 -13.91 5.58
C GLN A 184 29.36 -13.35 4.29
N ASN A 185 29.25 -14.17 3.24
CA ASN A 185 28.68 -13.75 1.97
C ASN A 185 27.18 -13.44 2.13
N HIS A 186 26.44 -14.29 2.84
CA HIS A 186 25.03 -14.04 3.14
C HIS A 186 24.80 -12.79 3.99
N VAL A 187 25.67 -12.52 4.97
CA VAL A 187 25.63 -11.28 5.75
C VAL A 187 25.85 -10.08 4.84
N LYS A 188 26.84 -10.12 3.96
CA LYS A 188 27.10 -9.04 2.99
C LYS A 188 25.89 -8.79 2.07
N ILE A 189 25.26 -9.85 1.57
CA ILE A 189 24.04 -9.75 0.77
C ILE A 189 22.94 -9.05 1.57
N TRP A 190 22.69 -9.50 2.80
CA TRP A 190 21.67 -8.90 3.67
C TRP A 190 21.96 -7.43 3.98
N LEU A 191 23.21 -7.06 4.29
CA LEU A 191 23.59 -5.68 4.60
C LEU A 191 23.28 -4.73 3.44
N ASN A 192 23.64 -5.13 2.21
CA ASN A 192 23.35 -4.35 1.02
C ASN A 192 21.83 -4.29 0.75
N ALA A 193 21.16 -5.44 0.83
CA ALA A 193 19.73 -5.55 0.60
C ALA A 193 18.90 -4.71 1.58
N PHE A 194 19.28 -4.70 2.87
CA PHE A 194 18.63 -3.92 3.91
C PHE A 194 18.69 -2.41 3.61
N GLN A 195 19.85 -1.91 3.21
CA GLN A 195 20.00 -0.50 2.85
C GLN A 195 19.16 -0.12 1.63
N ILE A 196 19.16 -0.95 0.57
CA ILE A 196 18.36 -0.72 -0.63
C ILE A 196 16.85 -0.80 -0.30
N ALA A 197 16.44 -1.75 0.53
CA ALA A 197 15.05 -1.90 0.93
C ALA A 197 14.52 -0.62 1.61
N ILE A 198 15.25 -0.09 2.61
CA ILE A 198 14.86 1.12 3.34
C ILE A 198 14.91 2.37 2.46
N LYS A 199 16.05 2.61 1.79
CA LYS A 199 16.29 3.87 1.05
C LYS A 199 15.60 3.95 -0.30
N THR A 200 15.19 2.81 -0.86
CA THR A 200 14.59 2.75 -2.19
C THR A 200 13.21 2.12 -2.12
N VAL A 201 13.10 0.82 -1.86
CA VAL A 201 11.83 0.08 -2.02
C VAL A 201 10.70 0.69 -1.20
N PHE A 202 10.92 0.91 0.10
CA PHE A 202 9.87 1.45 0.96
C PHE A 202 9.67 2.96 0.78
N HIS A 203 10.72 3.71 0.44
CA HIS A 203 10.60 5.14 0.17
C HIS A 203 9.80 5.41 -1.11
N GLU A 204 10.03 4.63 -2.17
CA GLU A 204 9.25 4.69 -3.41
C GLU A 204 7.78 4.33 -3.19
N GLU A 205 7.51 3.34 -2.33
CA GLU A 205 6.13 2.99 -1.98
C GLU A 205 5.45 4.11 -1.17
N LYS A 206 6.17 4.75 -0.24
CA LYS A 206 5.67 5.93 0.48
C LYS A 206 5.35 7.07 -0.48
N PHE A 207 6.28 7.38 -1.38
CA PHE A 207 6.10 8.38 -2.42
C PHE A 207 4.87 8.09 -3.27
N LEU A 208 4.68 6.85 -3.73
CA LEU A 208 3.52 6.48 -4.53
C LEU A 208 2.21 6.67 -3.76
N CYS A 209 2.15 6.21 -2.51
CA CYS A 209 1.00 6.42 -1.62
C CYS A 209 0.69 7.91 -1.42
N ASP A 210 1.71 8.72 -1.15
CA ASP A 210 1.60 10.16 -0.90
C ASP A 210 0.97 10.91 -2.09
N HIS A 211 1.29 10.51 -3.31
CA HIS A 211 0.76 11.15 -4.51
C HIS A 211 -0.61 10.61 -4.91
N VAL A 212 -0.77 9.28 -4.96
CA VAL A 212 -2.02 8.62 -5.39
C VAL A 212 -3.17 8.93 -4.44
N PHE A 213 -2.90 8.98 -3.14
CA PHE A 213 -3.91 9.21 -2.10
C PHE A 213 -3.72 10.55 -1.37
N SER A 214 -3.17 11.56 -2.07
CA SER A 214 -2.93 12.90 -1.53
C SER A 214 -4.17 13.52 -0.85
N SER A 215 -5.34 13.33 -1.47
CA SER A 215 -6.65 13.80 -0.99
C SER A 215 -7.26 12.97 0.17
N TYR A 216 -6.69 11.80 0.50
CA TYR A 216 -7.25 10.86 1.49
C TYR A 216 -6.20 10.34 2.48
N PRO A 217 -5.79 11.13 3.49
CA PRO A 217 -4.73 10.78 4.42
C PRO A 217 -4.91 9.43 5.14
N THR A 218 -6.13 9.10 5.56
CA THR A 218 -6.42 7.82 6.23
C THR A 218 -6.22 6.62 5.29
N ILE A 219 -6.69 6.74 4.05
CA ILE A 219 -6.53 5.69 3.02
C ILE A 219 -5.07 5.56 2.62
N ARG A 220 -4.37 6.67 2.45
CA ARG A 220 -2.93 6.72 2.19
C ARG A 220 -2.13 5.91 3.21
N ASN A 221 -2.31 6.22 4.50
CA ASN A 221 -1.57 5.57 5.59
C ASN A 221 -1.92 4.07 5.67
N LEU A 222 -3.19 3.73 5.42
CA LEU A 222 -3.66 2.34 5.41
C LEU A 222 -3.06 1.56 4.23
N CYS A 223 -3.04 2.12 3.02
CA CYS A 223 -2.43 1.52 1.83
C CYS A 223 -0.94 1.26 2.06
N PHE A 224 -0.19 2.27 2.50
CA PHE A 224 1.23 2.14 2.83
C PHE A 224 1.47 1.05 3.88
N THR A 225 0.69 1.04 4.96
CA THR A 225 0.82 0.01 6.01
C THR A 225 0.54 -1.39 5.46
N ASN A 226 -0.55 -1.54 4.69
CA ASN A 226 -0.99 -2.83 4.18
C ASN A 226 -0.04 -3.42 3.12
N SER A 227 0.64 -2.58 2.35
CA SER A 227 1.60 -3.05 1.34
C SER A 227 2.98 -3.34 1.93
N THR A 228 3.42 -2.57 2.94
CA THR A 228 4.83 -2.62 3.42
C THR A 228 5.06 -3.41 4.71
N LYS A 229 4.08 -3.46 5.64
CA LYS A 229 4.31 -3.89 7.02
C LYS A 229 4.97 -5.26 7.15
N GLU A 230 4.49 -6.25 6.41
CA GLU A 230 5.03 -7.61 6.47
C GLU A 230 6.47 -7.68 5.93
N GLY A 231 6.73 -7.07 4.76
CA GLY A 231 8.07 -7.00 4.18
C GLY A 231 9.06 -6.24 5.07
N ALA A 232 8.62 -5.14 5.67
CA ALA A 232 9.43 -4.34 6.58
C ALA A 232 9.77 -5.09 7.87
N LEU A 233 8.82 -5.85 8.43
CA LEU A 233 9.10 -6.73 9.58
C LEU A 233 10.08 -7.85 9.21
N ASN A 234 9.98 -8.39 7.99
CA ASN A 234 10.85 -9.49 7.56
C ASN A 234 12.33 -9.10 7.45
N LEU A 235 12.65 -7.80 7.29
CA LEU A 235 14.03 -7.31 7.33
C LEU A 235 14.77 -7.78 8.59
N PHE A 236 14.08 -7.79 9.73
CA PHE A 236 14.66 -8.08 11.05
C PHE A 236 14.66 -9.57 11.40
N THR A 237 14.02 -10.43 10.58
CA THR A 237 14.00 -11.88 10.79
C THR A 237 15.40 -12.48 10.76
N PHE A 238 16.24 -12.07 9.80
CA PHE A 238 17.58 -12.61 9.64
C PHE A 238 18.50 -12.28 10.84
N PRO A 239 18.66 -11.00 11.25
CA PRO A 239 19.46 -10.68 12.43
C PRO A 239 18.95 -11.34 13.72
N ASP A 240 17.64 -11.40 13.94
CA ASP A 240 17.06 -12.06 15.11
C ASP A 240 17.40 -13.56 15.16
N LEU A 241 17.36 -14.26 14.01
CA LEU A 241 17.75 -15.66 13.93
C LEU A 241 19.26 -15.86 14.14
N ILE A 242 20.10 -14.94 13.64
CA ILE A 242 21.55 -14.96 13.92
C ILE A 242 21.81 -14.85 15.42
N VAL A 243 21.15 -13.92 16.12
CA VAL A 243 21.28 -13.79 17.58
C VAL A 243 20.79 -15.06 18.29
N ALA A 244 19.67 -15.64 17.84
CA ALA A 244 19.08 -16.82 18.47
C ALA A 244 19.95 -18.09 18.34
N ILE A 245 20.58 -18.29 17.19
CA ILE A 245 21.37 -19.50 16.89
C ILE A 245 22.82 -19.35 17.35
N CYS A 246 23.41 -18.16 17.19
CA CYS A 246 24.81 -17.88 17.54
C CYS A 246 24.98 -17.46 19.01
N LYS A 247 24.20 -18.05 19.93
CA LYS A 247 24.28 -17.77 21.38
C LYS A 247 25.58 -18.23 22.03
N ARG A 248 26.28 -19.20 21.43
CA ARG A 248 27.34 -19.99 22.10
C ARG A 248 28.62 -20.23 21.30
N LEU A 249 28.86 -19.52 20.19
CA LEU A 249 29.94 -19.87 19.25
C LEU A 249 30.85 -18.70 18.85
N LYS A 250 32.17 -18.96 18.93
CA LYS A 250 33.37 -18.42 18.23
C LYS A 250 33.46 -16.92 17.89
N SER A 251 34.68 -16.39 17.99
CA SER A 251 35.11 -15.02 17.62
C SER A 251 34.57 -14.54 16.26
N ASP A 252 34.43 -15.42 15.28
CA ASP A 252 34.08 -15.06 13.89
C ASP A 252 32.62 -14.56 13.75
N THR A 253 31.75 -14.88 14.71
CA THR A 253 30.35 -14.42 14.70
C THR A 253 30.16 -13.07 15.40
N LEU A 254 31.15 -12.60 16.17
CA LEU A 254 31.09 -11.30 16.84
C LEU A 254 31.05 -10.16 15.83
N PHE A 255 31.94 -10.21 14.82
CA PHE A 255 32.02 -9.19 13.77
C PHE A 255 30.71 -9.12 12.97
N VAL A 256 30.13 -10.27 12.61
CA VAL A 256 28.82 -10.33 11.96
C VAL A 256 27.74 -9.61 12.78
N LYS A 257 27.67 -9.85 14.09
CA LYS A 257 26.66 -9.19 14.95
C LYS A 257 26.88 -7.67 15.01
N VAL A 258 28.13 -7.23 15.05
CA VAL A 258 28.49 -5.81 15.04
C VAL A 258 28.10 -5.16 13.70
N ASP A 259 28.38 -5.81 12.58
CA ASP A 259 28.02 -5.30 11.25
C ASP A 259 26.50 -5.17 11.09
N LEU A 260 25.74 -6.17 11.54
CA LEU A 260 24.28 -6.12 11.56
C LEU A 260 23.76 -5.00 12.47
N TYR A 261 24.32 -4.85 13.67
CA TYR A 261 23.95 -3.79 14.60
C TYR A 261 24.18 -2.41 14.00
N ASN A 262 25.39 -2.17 13.47
CA ASN A 262 25.76 -0.89 12.85
C ASN A 262 24.82 -0.57 11.68
N SER A 263 24.58 -1.55 10.79
CA SER A 263 23.71 -1.33 9.64
C SER A 263 22.28 -0.94 10.04
N ILE A 264 21.71 -1.54 11.08
CA ILE A 264 20.36 -1.17 11.56
C ILE A 264 20.40 0.20 12.26
N SER A 265 21.41 0.42 13.10
CA SER A 265 21.58 1.67 13.86
C SER A 265 21.73 2.87 12.92
N ASP A 266 22.54 2.74 11.87
CA ASP A 266 22.80 3.78 10.88
C ASP A 266 21.55 4.15 10.06
N GLN A 267 20.62 3.20 9.87
CA GLN A 267 19.35 3.44 9.17
C GLN A 267 18.20 3.85 10.09
N ARG A 268 18.42 3.94 11.42
CA ARG A 268 17.37 4.26 12.39
C ARG A 268 16.61 5.57 12.09
N PRO A 269 17.27 6.70 11.74
CA PRO A 269 16.54 7.94 11.44
C PRO A 269 15.60 7.79 10.24
N GLU A 270 16.03 7.04 9.22
CA GLU A 270 15.23 6.78 8.02
C GLU A 270 14.03 5.89 8.36
N ILE A 271 14.24 4.82 9.13
CA ILE A 271 13.17 3.94 9.63
C ILE A 271 12.14 4.75 10.43
N ASP A 272 12.59 5.64 11.31
CA ASP A 272 11.71 6.45 12.15
C ASP A 272 10.85 7.42 11.32
N SER A 273 11.45 8.04 10.31
CA SER A 273 10.78 8.93 9.36
C SER A 273 9.78 8.19 8.48
N LEU A 274 10.21 7.08 7.89
CA LEU A 274 9.46 6.27 6.94
C LEU A 274 8.23 5.65 7.62
N PHE A 275 8.41 5.05 8.79
CA PHE A 275 7.38 4.35 9.58
C PHE A 275 6.87 5.18 10.76
N SER A 276 6.69 6.49 10.54
CA SER A 276 6.28 7.45 11.58
C SER A 276 4.84 7.24 12.08
N HIS A 277 3.94 6.75 11.23
CA HIS A 277 2.52 6.59 11.57
C HIS A 277 2.26 5.42 12.55
N GLU A 278 1.25 5.58 13.41
CA GLU A 278 0.95 4.61 14.48
C GLU A 278 0.63 3.20 13.96
N SER A 279 -0.10 3.09 12.84
CA SER A 279 -0.50 1.81 12.23
C SER A 279 0.66 0.89 11.84
N ILE A 280 1.86 1.45 11.64
CA ILE A 280 3.08 0.73 11.27
C ILE A 280 4.20 0.85 12.33
N SER A 281 3.87 1.37 13.52
CA SER A 281 4.79 1.52 14.65
C SER A 281 5.49 0.21 15.06
N SER A 282 4.86 -0.95 14.81
CA SER A 282 5.46 -2.26 15.07
C SER A 282 6.79 -2.49 14.35
N VAL A 283 7.02 -1.83 13.20
CA VAL A 283 8.31 -1.91 12.49
C VAL A 283 9.41 -1.20 13.29
N LYS A 284 9.13 -0.02 13.85
CA LYS A 284 10.07 0.71 14.71
C LYS A 284 10.38 -0.06 15.99
N LEU A 285 9.34 -0.61 16.63
CA LEU A 285 9.49 -1.46 17.81
C LEU A 285 10.32 -2.71 17.50
N GLN A 286 10.13 -3.32 16.34
CA GLN A 286 10.93 -4.47 15.91
C GLN A 286 12.39 -4.08 15.67
N ALA A 287 12.66 -2.93 15.04
CA ALA A 287 14.02 -2.43 14.84
C ALA A 287 14.74 -2.19 16.18
N GLU A 288 14.05 -1.56 17.13
CA GLU A 288 14.58 -1.32 18.48
C GLU A 288 14.85 -2.64 19.23
N SER A 289 13.89 -3.56 19.22
CA SER A 289 14.05 -4.88 19.83
C SER A 289 15.24 -5.64 19.24
N CYS A 290 15.42 -5.57 17.91
CA CYS A 290 16.52 -6.21 17.21
C CYS A 290 17.88 -5.61 17.61
N LEU A 291 17.98 -4.27 17.67
CA LEU A 291 19.19 -3.56 18.13
C LEU A 291 19.55 -3.92 19.58
N GLN A 292 18.55 -3.99 20.47
CA GLN A 292 18.76 -4.40 21.87
C GLN A 292 19.35 -5.81 21.95
N LYS A 293 18.71 -6.78 21.28
CA LYS A 293 19.18 -8.18 21.24
C LYS A 293 20.58 -8.32 20.66
N LEU A 294 20.88 -7.63 19.57
CA LEU A 294 22.22 -7.61 18.95
C LEU A 294 23.25 -7.02 19.90
N GLY A 295 22.95 -5.86 20.51
CA GLY A 295 23.84 -5.19 21.46
C GLY A 295 24.16 -6.04 22.69
N ASP A 296 23.15 -6.68 23.29
CA ASP A 296 23.34 -7.64 24.39
C ASP A 296 24.22 -8.83 23.99
N SER A 297 23.98 -9.36 22.78
CA SER A 297 24.75 -10.49 22.25
C SER A 297 26.22 -10.12 22.00
N VAL A 298 26.49 -8.93 21.44
CA VAL A 298 27.84 -8.39 21.22
C VAL A 298 28.58 -8.22 22.54
N ARG A 299 27.94 -7.60 23.55
CA ARG A 299 28.53 -7.44 24.90
C ARG A 299 28.89 -8.79 25.52
N THR A 300 27.97 -9.75 25.47
CA THR A 300 28.18 -11.09 26.02
C THR A 300 29.32 -11.82 25.30
N SER A 301 29.36 -11.79 23.97
CA SER A 301 30.42 -12.41 23.17
C SER A 301 31.79 -11.77 23.40
N ALA A 302 31.86 -10.44 23.61
CA ALA A 302 33.11 -9.75 23.91
C ALA A 302 33.68 -10.12 25.28
N VAL A 303 32.82 -10.25 26.31
CA VAL A 303 33.23 -10.69 27.66
C VAL A 303 33.79 -12.12 27.62
N LEU A 304 33.10 -13.04 26.94
CA LEU A 304 33.54 -14.43 26.81
C LEU A 304 34.91 -14.52 26.12
N ARG A 305 35.11 -13.81 25.00
CA ARG A 305 36.40 -13.79 24.29
C ARG A 305 37.54 -13.26 25.17
N ARG A 306 37.28 -12.23 25.98
CA ARG A 306 38.28 -11.71 26.93
C ARG A 306 38.64 -12.75 27.99
N SER A 307 37.66 -13.49 28.53
CA SER A 307 37.93 -14.55 29.50
C SER A 307 38.74 -15.72 28.91
N GLU A 308 38.46 -16.11 27.66
CA GLU A 308 39.21 -17.15 26.94
C GLU A 308 40.68 -16.76 26.69
N LEU A 309 40.93 -15.50 26.31
CA LEU A 309 42.29 -14.98 26.11
C LEU A 309 43.09 -14.91 27.41
N LEU A 310 42.46 -14.55 28.52
CA LEU A 310 43.11 -14.55 29.84
C LEU A 310 43.42 -15.97 30.30
N ALA A 311 42.52 -16.92 30.08
CA ALA A 311 42.74 -18.33 30.41
C ALA A 311 43.87 -18.95 29.57
N SER A 312 43.98 -18.64 28.28
CA SER A 312 45.08 -19.15 27.44
C SER A 312 46.44 -18.57 27.83
N HIS A 313 46.49 -17.33 28.30
CA HIS A 313 47.73 -16.72 28.81
C HIS A 313 48.20 -17.41 30.11
N LEU A 314 47.28 -17.74 31.01
CA LEU A 314 47.58 -18.44 32.27
C LEU A 314 48.02 -19.90 32.09
N ILE A 315 47.67 -20.55 30.97
CA ILE A 315 48.08 -21.93 30.66
C ILE A 315 49.49 -21.97 30.02
N HIS A 316 49.94 -20.87 29.41
CA HIS A 316 51.23 -20.76 28.73
C HIS A 316 52.33 -20.06 29.55
N CYS A 317 52.03 -19.59 30.77
CA CYS A 317 53.00 -19.11 31.75
C CYS A 317 53.23 -20.16 32.84
#